data_AF-A0A352RZ84-F1
#
_entry.id   AF-A0A352RZ84-F1
#
_cell.length_a   1.000
_cell.length_b   1.000
_cell.length_c   1.000
_cell.angle_alpha   90.00
_cell.angle_beta   90.00
_cell.angle_gamma   90.00
#
_symmetry.space_group_name_H-M   'P 1'
#
loop_
_entity.id
_entity.type
_entity.pdbx_description
1 polymer ?
#
loop_
_entity_poly.entity_id
_entity_poly.type
_entity_poly.pdbx_seq_one_letter_code
_entity_poly.pdbx_strand_id
1 'polypeptide(L)'
;MRLFLCEKPSQGKDIGRILGATQRGEGCLNGSGVTVTWCIGHLVEAAPPEAYDEQLKRWSVEQLPIIPQHWRVEVKPKTATQFKVVKALLAKATHLVIATDADREGELIAREIVELCGYRGPIERLWLS
;
A
#
# COMPACT_ATOMS: atom_id res chain seq x y z
N MET A 1 -14.81 -8.75 6.79
CA MET A 1 -14.31 -9.22 5.47
C MET A 1 -12.81 -9.43 5.57
N ARG A 2 -12.29 -10.55 5.05
CA ARG A 2 -10.84 -10.79 4.96
C ARG A 2 -10.30 -10.15 3.68
N LEU A 3 -9.33 -9.26 3.81
CA LEU A 3 -8.74 -8.52 2.70
C LEU A 3 -7.36 -9.08 2.37
N PHE A 4 -7.11 -9.41 1.10
CA PHE A 4 -5.78 -9.77 0.60
C PHE A 4 -5.18 -8.58 -0.14
N LEU A 5 -4.02 -8.10 0.31
CA LEU A 5 -3.30 -6.98 -0.31
C LEU A 5 -2.12 -7.54 -1.11
N CYS A 6 -2.22 -7.50 -2.44
CA CYS A 6 -1.17 -7.93 -3.35
C CYS A 6 -0.30 -6.74 -3.79
N GLU A 7 0.85 -6.99 -4.40
CA GLU A 7 1.72 -5.92 -4.91
C GLU A 7 1.27 -5.38 -6.27
N LYS A 8 0.67 -6.25 -7.09
CA LYS A 8 0.34 -5.97 -8.49
C LYS A 8 -0.94 -6.66 -8.94
N PRO A 9 -1.63 -6.15 -9.99
CA PRO A 9 -2.90 -6.70 -10.44
C PRO A 9 -2.85 -8.16 -10.90
N SER A 10 -1.73 -8.63 -11.46
CA SER A 10 -1.59 -10.03 -11.91
C SER A 10 -1.67 -11.00 -10.72
N GLN A 11 -0.89 -10.75 -9.68
CA GLN A 11 -0.91 -11.51 -8.43
C GLN A 11 -2.31 -11.52 -7.79
N GLY A 12 -2.99 -10.36 -7.78
CA GLY A 12 -4.36 -10.26 -7.30
C GLY A 12 -5.37 -11.10 -8.09
N LYS A 13 -5.20 -11.23 -9.41
CA LYS A 13 -6.04 -12.10 -10.25
C LYS A 13 -5.80 -13.58 -9.95
N ASP A 14 -4.53 -13.99 -9.81
CA ASP A 14 -4.17 -15.38 -9.56
C ASP A 14 -4.69 -15.85 -8.20
N ILE A 15 -4.45 -15.05 -7.15
CA ILE A 15 -4.96 -15.31 -5.80
C ILE A 15 -6.48 -15.27 -5.77
N GLY A 16 -7.10 -14.25 -6.40
CA GLY A 16 -8.56 -14.10 -6.44
C GLY A 16 -9.27 -15.30 -7.06
N ARG A 17 -8.68 -15.90 -8.11
CA ARG A 17 -9.22 -17.10 -8.76
C ARG A 17 -9.30 -18.29 -7.80
N ILE A 18 -8.26 -18.51 -7.00
CA ILE A 18 -8.18 -19.62 -6.04
C ILE A 18 -9.12 -19.39 -4.86
N LEU A 19 -9.23 -18.15 -4.39
CA LEU A 19 -10.08 -17.78 -3.25
C LEU A 19 -11.57 -17.61 -3.62
N GLY A 20 -11.93 -17.75 -4.89
CA GLY A 20 -13.30 -17.50 -5.36
C GLY A 20 -13.72 -16.03 -5.35
N ALA A 21 -12.77 -15.10 -5.31
CA ALA A 21 -13.00 -13.67 -5.50
C ALA A 21 -12.99 -13.33 -7.00
N THR A 22 -14.13 -13.53 -7.66
CA THR A 22 -14.24 -13.39 -9.13
C THR A 22 -15.05 -12.17 -9.56
N GLN A 23 -15.80 -11.54 -8.66
CA GLN A 23 -16.60 -10.36 -8.97
C GLN A 23 -15.71 -9.12 -9.06
N ARG A 24 -15.62 -8.51 -10.25
CA ARG A 24 -14.82 -7.30 -10.43
C ARG A 24 -15.40 -6.10 -9.69
N GLY A 25 -14.55 -5.39 -8.96
CA GLY A 25 -14.79 -4.06 -8.45
C GLY A 25 -13.71 -3.09 -8.92
N GLU A 26 -13.85 -1.81 -8.56
CA GLU A 26 -12.78 -0.84 -8.82
C GLU A 26 -11.55 -1.18 -7.99
N GLY A 27 -10.44 -1.50 -8.65
CA GLY A 27 -9.15 -1.82 -8.01
C GLY A 27 -9.14 -3.07 -7.12
N CYS A 28 -10.14 -3.96 -7.24
CA CYS A 28 -10.25 -5.17 -6.44
C CYS A 28 -11.10 -6.25 -7.11
N LEU A 29 -11.08 -7.44 -6.51
CA LEU A 29 -11.97 -8.56 -6.79
C LEU A 29 -12.69 -8.97 -5.50
N ASN A 30 -14.00 -9.17 -5.57
CA ASN A 30 -14.86 -9.54 -4.45
C ASN A 30 -15.29 -11.01 -4.57
N GLY A 31 -15.38 -11.67 -3.41
CA GLY A 31 -15.91 -13.01 -3.25
C GLY A 31 -16.74 -13.11 -1.97
N SER A 32 -17.17 -14.32 -1.61
CA SER A 32 -17.95 -14.54 -0.40
C SER A 32 -17.07 -14.39 0.85
N GLY A 33 -17.18 -13.26 1.54
CA GLY A 33 -16.43 -12.97 2.78
C GLY A 33 -14.96 -12.56 2.58
N VAL A 34 -14.47 -12.60 1.34
CA VAL A 34 -13.10 -12.27 0.96
C VAL A 34 -13.07 -11.18 -0.12
N THR A 35 -12.07 -10.31 -0.06
CA THR A 35 -11.76 -9.35 -1.13
C THR A 35 -10.27 -9.38 -1.39
N VAL A 36 -9.89 -9.35 -2.67
CA VAL A 36 -8.49 -9.26 -3.10
C VAL A 36 -8.29 -7.91 -3.77
N THR A 37 -7.33 -7.14 -3.28
CA THR A 37 -6.89 -5.87 -3.89
C THR A 37 -5.39 -5.93 -4.13
N TRP A 38 -4.86 -4.88 -4.73
CA TRP A 38 -3.46 -4.81 -5.08
C TRP A 38 -2.95 -3.38 -5.02
N CYS A 39 -1.65 -3.26 -4.83
CA CYS A 39 -0.89 -2.08 -5.16
C CYS A 39 -0.55 -2.08 -6.67
N ILE A 40 0.27 -1.12 -7.09
CA ILE A 40 0.83 -1.05 -8.45
C ILE A 40 2.32 -0.73 -8.27
N GLY A 41 3.02 -1.67 -7.62
CA GLY A 41 4.26 -1.36 -6.90
C GLY A 41 3.97 -0.36 -5.77
N HIS A 42 4.92 0.54 -5.50
CA HIS A 42 4.72 1.62 -4.54
C HIS A 42 3.56 2.55 -4.90
N LEU A 43 2.56 2.64 -4.02
CA LEU A 43 1.48 3.65 -4.14
C LEU A 43 1.85 4.98 -3.49
N VAL A 44 2.88 4.98 -2.64
CA VAL A 44 3.41 6.14 -1.93
C VAL A 44 4.89 6.33 -2.26
N GLU A 45 5.44 7.49 -1.96
CA GLU A 45 6.85 7.79 -2.14
C GLU A 45 7.36 8.61 -0.95
N ALA A 46 8.68 8.60 -0.72
CA ALA A 46 9.28 9.45 0.29
C ALA A 46 8.92 10.91 0.02
N ALA A 47 8.47 11.62 1.05
CA ALA A 47 8.11 13.01 0.92
C ALA A 47 9.36 13.83 0.51
N PRO A 48 9.20 14.83 -0.37
CA PRO A 48 10.31 15.66 -0.81
C PRO A 48 10.76 16.61 0.32
N PRO A 49 11.97 17.21 0.23
CA PRO A 49 12.49 18.12 1.26
C PRO A 49 11.53 19.24 1.68
N GLU A 50 10.84 19.86 0.72
CA GLU A 50 9.88 20.93 0.97
C GLU A 50 8.64 20.50 1.77
N ALA A 51 8.36 19.20 1.88
CA ALA A 51 7.30 18.67 2.74
C ALA A 51 7.70 18.65 4.22
N TYR A 52 8.98 18.83 4.54
CA TYR A 52 9.50 18.94 5.90
C TYR A 52 9.65 20.40 6.33
N ASP A 53 10.11 21.26 5.43
CA ASP A 53 10.24 22.71 5.64
C ASP A 53 10.20 23.43 4.28
N GLU A 54 9.34 24.45 4.14
CA GLU A 54 9.18 25.22 2.90
C GLU A 54 10.49 25.86 2.43
N GLN A 55 11.41 26.17 3.36
CA GLN A 55 12.74 26.71 3.02
C GLN A 55 13.60 25.72 2.22
N LEU A 56 13.35 24.41 2.34
CA LEU A 56 14.09 23.36 1.62
C LEU A 56 13.66 23.24 0.15
N LYS A 57 12.61 23.96 -0.27
CA LYS A 57 12.23 24.07 -1.68
C LYS A 57 13.32 24.72 -2.52
N ARG A 58 14.11 25.62 -1.93
CA ARG A 58 15.26 26.24 -2.58
C ARG A 58 16.53 25.51 -2.15
N TRP A 59 17.27 24.99 -3.12
CA TRP A 59 18.50 24.26 -2.86
C TRP A 59 19.63 25.20 -2.43
N SER A 60 20.33 24.83 -1.35
CA SER A 60 21.49 25.54 -0.79
C SER A 60 22.41 24.53 -0.11
N VAL A 61 23.73 24.74 -0.24
CA VAL A 61 24.73 23.83 0.35
C VAL A 61 24.70 23.93 1.87
N GLU A 62 24.39 25.11 2.40
CA GLU A 62 24.29 25.42 3.83
C GLU A 62 23.18 24.64 4.54
N GLN A 63 22.17 24.16 3.79
CA GLN A 63 21.07 23.35 4.31
C GLN A 63 21.38 21.85 4.32
N LEU A 64 22.53 21.42 3.78
CA LEU A 64 22.90 20.01 3.69
C LEU A 64 23.73 19.55 4.90
N PRO A 65 23.57 18.28 5.32
CA PRO A 65 22.62 17.29 4.81
C PRO A 65 21.20 17.50 5.37
N ILE A 66 20.20 17.24 4.53
CA ILE A 66 18.79 17.22 4.97
C ILE A 66 18.51 15.84 5.57
N ILE A 67 18.35 15.77 6.88
CA ILE A 67 18.06 14.54 7.62
C ILE A 67 16.77 14.74 8.41
N PRO A 68 15.63 14.22 7.94
CA PRO A 68 14.37 14.32 8.67
C PRO A 68 14.47 13.63 10.04
N GLN A 69 13.97 14.29 11.08
CA GLN A 69 13.80 13.63 12.40
C GLN A 69 12.74 12.53 12.35
N HIS A 70 11.72 12.72 11.53
CA HIS A 70 10.65 11.76 11.28
C HIS A 70 10.44 11.69 9.77
N TRP A 71 10.63 10.50 9.21
CA TRP A 71 10.39 10.27 7.79
C TRP A 71 8.91 10.36 7.46
N ARG A 72 8.60 11.00 6.34
CA ARG A 72 7.23 11.13 5.81
C ARG A 72 7.18 10.48 4.45
N VAL A 73 6.03 9.89 4.14
CA VAL A 73 5.68 9.40 2.81
C VAL A 73 4.42 10.11 2.34
N GLU A 74 4.31 10.34 1.04
CA GLU A 74 3.17 10.95 0.39
C GLU A 74 2.58 10.03 -0.69
N VAL A 75 1.28 10.19 -0.96
CA VAL A 75 0.61 9.38 -1.98
C VAL A 75 1.01 9.88 -3.36
N LYS A 76 1.54 8.99 -4.21
CA LYS A 76 1.96 9.36 -5.56
C LYS A 76 0.74 9.80 -6.36
N PRO A 77 0.77 10.96 -7.05
CA PRO A 77 -0.38 11.45 -7.81
C PRO A 77 -0.92 10.43 -8.83
N LYS A 78 -0.02 9.68 -9.48
CA LYS A 78 -0.37 8.67 -10.51
C LYS A 78 -1.14 7.47 -9.95
N THR A 79 -0.95 7.13 -8.68
CA THR A 79 -1.56 5.95 -8.03
C THR A 79 -2.59 6.33 -6.97
N ALA A 80 -2.90 7.62 -6.82
CA ALA A 80 -3.80 8.13 -5.79
C ALA A 80 -5.20 7.50 -5.84
N THR A 81 -5.73 7.19 -7.04
CA THR A 81 -7.01 6.50 -7.19
C THR A 81 -6.96 5.09 -6.59
N GLN A 82 -5.91 4.32 -6.87
CA GLN A 82 -5.75 2.98 -6.31
C GLN A 82 -5.51 3.04 -4.79
N PHE A 83 -4.73 4.01 -4.30
CA PHE A 83 -4.56 4.23 -2.86
C PHE A 83 -5.90 4.48 -2.16
N LYS A 84 -6.79 5.31 -2.73
CA LYS A 84 -8.13 5.56 -2.17
C LYS A 84 -8.95 4.26 -2.07
N VAL A 85 -8.90 3.41 -3.09
CA VAL A 85 -9.55 2.09 -3.08
C VAL A 85 -9.00 1.22 -1.95
N VAL A 86 -7.68 1.07 -1.87
CA VAL A 86 -7.02 0.24 -0.85
C VAL A 86 -7.33 0.75 0.56
N LYS A 87 -7.27 2.07 0.78
CA LYS A 87 -7.65 2.71 2.05
C LYS A 87 -9.09 2.40 2.44
N ALA A 88 -10.03 2.54 1.51
CA ALA A 88 -11.44 2.25 1.76
C ALA A 88 -11.71 0.77 2.07
N LEU A 89 -10.96 -0.14 1.44
CA LEU A 89 -11.05 -1.58 1.71
C LEU A 89 -10.43 -1.94 3.07
N LEU A 90 -9.27 -1.38 3.41
CA LEU A 90 -8.62 -1.57 4.71
C LEU A 90 -9.51 -1.12 5.87
N ALA A 91 -10.20 0.02 5.71
CA ALA A 91 -11.14 0.52 6.72
C ALA A 91 -12.33 -0.43 6.99
N LYS A 92 -12.68 -1.30 6.03
CA LYS A 92 -13.76 -2.30 6.15
C LYS A 92 -13.23 -3.70 6.48
N ALA A 93 -11.91 -3.90 6.41
CA ALA A 93 -11.30 -5.19 6.63
C ALA A 93 -11.35 -5.55 8.12
N THR A 94 -11.82 -6.76 8.42
CA THR A 94 -11.73 -7.29 9.79
C THR A 94 -10.42 -8.04 10.00
N HIS A 95 -9.81 -8.54 8.93
CA HIS A 95 -8.53 -9.24 8.90
C HIS A 95 -7.80 -8.89 7.61
N LEU A 96 -6.50 -8.64 7.68
CA LEU A 96 -5.64 -8.37 6.53
C LEU A 96 -4.69 -9.53 6.29
N VAL A 97 -4.57 -9.96 5.04
CA VAL A 97 -3.51 -10.86 4.56
C VAL A 97 -2.60 -10.05 3.64
N ILE A 98 -1.35 -9.88 4.04
CA ILE A 98 -0.32 -9.29 3.18
C ILE A 98 0.12 -10.39 2.20
N ALA A 99 -0.07 -10.14 0.92
CA ALA A 99 0.22 -11.06 -0.18
C ALA A 99 1.06 -10.36 -1.27
N THR A 100 1.89 -9.38 -0.89
CA THR A 100 2.94 -8.79 -1.74
C THR A 100 4.10 -9.77 -1.96
N ASP A 101 5.02 -9.44 -2.87
CA ASP A 101 6.13 -10.33 -3.23
C ASP A 101 6.97 -10.71 -1.98
N ALA A 102 7.53 -11.92 -1.99
CA ALA A 102 8.21 -12.54 -0.86
C ALA A 102 9.65 -12.04 -0.67
N ASP A 103 9.81 -10.71 -0.59
CA ASP A 103 11.10 -10.06 -0.39
C ASP A 103 10.99 -8.84 0.55
N ARG A 104 12.09 -8.10 0.70
CA ARG A 104 12.16 -6.91 1.55
C ARG A 104 11.29 -5.77 1.01
N GLU A 105 11.19 -5.64 -0.29
CA GLU A 105 10.47 -4.54 -0.95
C GLU A 105 8.95 -4.76 -0.86
N GLY A 106 8.50 -6.00 -1.09
CA GLY A 106 7.11 -6.38 -0.93
C GLY A 106 6.61 -6.17 0.50
N GLU A 107 7.43 -6.44 1.52
CA GLU A 107 7.09 -6.12 2.90
C GLU A 107 7.01 -4.61 3.13
N LEU A 108 7.96 -3.82 2.61
CA LEU A 108 7.94 -2.36 2.70
C LEU A 108 6.65 -1.77 2.09
N ILE A 109 6.33 -2.16 0.85
CA ILE A 109 5.12 -1.73 0.13
C ILE A 109 3.87 -1.96 0.98
N ALA A 110 3.74 -3.15 1.58
CA ALA A 110 2.56 -3.45 2.40
C ALA A 110 2.55 -2.65 3.71
N ARG A 111 3.70 -2.51 4.37
CA ARG A 111 3.81 -1.85 5.69
C ARG A 111 3.52 -0.36 5.61
N GLU A 112 4.04 0.35 4.62
CA GLU A 112 3.75 1.78 4.44
C GLU A 112 2.25 2.03 4.25
N ILE A 113 1.57 1.17 3.48
CA ILE A 113 0.12 1.26 3.27
C ILE A 113 -0.66 0.99 4.55
N VAL A 114 -0.29 -0.05 5.31
CA VAL A 114 -0.90 -0.38 6.60
C VAL A 114 -0.76 0.77 7.60
N GLU A 115 0.43 1.36 7.67
CA GLU A 115 0.74 2.47 8.56
C GLU A 115 -0.05 3.73 8.18
N LEU A 116 0.02 4.15 6.92
CA LEU A 116 -0.70 5.31 6.39
C LEU A 116 -2.23 5.18 6.49
N CYS A 117 -2.76 3.97 6.33
CA CYS A 117 -4.20 3.73 6.45
C CYS A 117 -4.64 3.52 7.91
N GLY A 118 -3.71 3.48 8.86
CA GLY A 118 -4.03 3.30 10.27
C GLY A 118 -4.65 1.95 10.59
N TYR A 119 -4.39 0.90 9.80
CA TYR A 119 -4.96 -0.42 10.07
C TYR A 119 -4.31 -1.01 11.34
N ARG A 120 -5.15 -1.51 12.27
CA ARG A 120 -4.73 -2.08 13.56
C ARG A 120 -5.37 -3.44 13.86
N GLY A 121 -6.08 -4.01 12.89
CA GLY A 121 -6.66 -5.35 13.02
C GLY A 121 -5.61 -6.46 12.85
N PRO A 122 -6.01 -7.73 12.98
CA PRO A 122 -5.14 -8.87 12.78
C PRO A 122 -4.52 -8.91 11.37
N ILE A 123 -3.23 -9.21 11.30
CA ILE A 123 -2.46 -9.31 10.05
C ILE A 123 -1.84 -10.71 9.94
N GLU A 124 -2.02 -11.36 8.79
CA GLU A 124 -1.30 -12.56 8.38
C GLU A 124 -0.43 -12.27 7.15
N ARG A 125 0.63 -13.05 6.94
CA ARG A 125 1.51 -12.94 5.76
C ARG A 125 1.36 -14.21 4.92
N LEU A 126 0.94 -14.05 3.67
CA LEU A 126 0.98 -15.08 2.66
C LEU A 126 2.32 -14.97 1.92
N TRP A 127 3.19 -15.97 2.09
CA TRP A 127 4.55 -15.98 1.53
C TRP A 127 4.61 -16.92 0.32
N LEU A 128 4.70 -16.35 -0.90
CA LEU A 128 4.73 -17.09 -2.17
C LEU A 128 5.94 -16.63 -3.00
N SER A 129 6.72 -17.60 -3.51
CA SER A 129 7.91 -17.40 -4.36
C SER A 129 7.64 -17.76 -5.80
#